data_AF-A0A9P6AGY6-F1
#
_entry.id   AF-A0A9P6AGY6-F1
#
_cell.length_a   1.000
_cell.length_b   1.000
_cell.length_c   1.000
_cell.angle_alpha   90.00
_cell.angle_beta   90.00
_cell.angle_gamma   90.00
#
_symmetry.space_group_name_H-M   'P 1'
#
loop_
_entity.id
_entity.type
_entity.pdbx_description
1 polymer ?
#
loop_
_entity_poly.entity_id
_entity_poly.type
_entity_poly.pdbx_seq_one_letter_code
_entity_poly.pdbx_strand_id
1 'polypeptide(L)'
;PFYPWASLDEFEVVDWLSSLGLSQAKINEFLNLSWVRILSFSTAKEMYEWIEKFMPRGPAWKTETVILDDAPNKPQTLHYWDVVECAEHLFSNPTFSEGMLYEP
;
A
#
# COMPACT_ATOMS: atom_id res chain seq x y z
N PRO A 1 14.79 -10.48 -10.42
CA PRO A 1 15.48 -9.38 -9.71
C PRO A 1 14.60 -8.14 -9.42
N PHE A 2 13.42 -7.99 -10.05
CA PHE A 2 12.51 -6.86 -9.78
C PHE A 2 11.04 -7.29 -9.70
N TYR A 3 10.77 -8.57 -9.39
CA TYR A 3 9.41 -9.07 -9.26
C TYR A 3 8.62 -8.21 -8.25
N PRO A 4 7.38 -7.80 -8.55
CA PRO A 4 6.49 -8.25 -9.62
C PRO A 4 6.63 -7.53 -10.97
N TRP A 5 7.61 -6.64 -11.11
CA TRP A 5 7.84 -5.81 -12.30
C TRP A 5 8.73 -6.50 -13.33
N ALA A 6 8.51 -6.17 -14.60
CA ALA A 6 9.29 -6.68 -15.72
C ALA A 6 10.74 -6.17 -15.70
N SER A 7 10.98 -4.94 -15.23
CA SER A 7 12.30 -4.31 -15.13
C SER A 7 12.35 -3.27 -14.00
N LEU A 8 13.56 -2.75 -13.71
CA LEU A 8 13.74 -1.60 -12.84
C LEU A 8 13.06 -0.35 -13.42
N ASP A 9 13.18 -0.12 -14.73
CA ASP A 9 12.55 1.03 -15.40
C ASP A 9 11.03 1.01 -15.25
N GLU A 10 10.40 -0.16 -15.36
CA GLU A 10 8.96 -0.31 -15.13
C GLU A 10 8.59 0.04 -13.69
N PHE A 11 9.38 -0.44 -12.71
CA PHE A 11 9.18 -0.10 -11.30
C PHE A 11 9.28 1.41 -11.05
N GLU A 12 10.32 2.08 -11.58
CA GLU A 12 10.51 3.52 -11.40
C GLU A 12 9.35 4.34 -11.96
N VAL A 13 8.82 3.95 -13.12
CA VAL A 13 7.64 4.60 -13.71
C VAL A 13 6.41 4.41 -12.83
N VAL A 14 6.18 3.20 -12.31
CA VAL A 14 5.05 2.92 -11.42
C VAL A 14 5.15 3.71 -10.12
N ASP A 15 6.32 3.69 -9.48
CA ASP A 15 6.58 4.42 -8.24
C ASP A 15 6.31 5.92 -8.43
N TRP A 16 6.89 6.50 -9.49
CA TRP A 16 6.70 7.90 -9.84
C TRP A 16 5.24 8.24 -10.14
N LEU A 17 4.54 7.46 -10.98
CA LEU A 17 3.12 7.71 -11.27
C LEU A 17 2.25 7.63 -10.00
N SER A 18 2.56 6.69 -9.10
CA SER A 18 1.82 6.49 -7.86
C SER A 18 2.03 7.64 -6.86
N SER A 19 3.21 8.28 -6.88
CA SER A 19 3.56 9.36 -5.96
C SER A 19 3.03 10.74 -6.34
N LEU A 20 2.65 10.96 -7.61
CA LEU A 20 2.22 12.26 -8.14
C LEU A 20 0.77 12.66 -7.77
N GLY A 21 -0.04 11.73 -7.24
CA GLY A 21 -1.44 12.00 -6.90
C GLY A 21 -2.31 12.33 -8.13
N LEU A 22 -1.94 11.84 -9.31
CA LEU A 22 -2.70 12.06 -10.55
C LEU A 22 -4.04 11.29 -10.52
N SER A 23 -5.03 11.81 -11.24
CA SER A 23 -6.27 11.06 -11.46
C SER A 23 -6.01 9.84 -12.36
N GLN A 24 -6.77 8.76 -12.15
CA GLN A 24 -6.67 7.57 -13.02
C GLN A 24 -6.90 7.90 -14.51
N ALA A 25 -7.72 8.92 -14.81
CA ALA A 25 -7.91 9.39 -16.18
C ALA A 25 -6.62 9.96 -16.78
N LYS A 26 -5.86 10.75 -16.02
CA LYS A 26 -4.57 11.29 -16.48
C LYS A 26 -3.48 10.23 -16.59
N ILE A 27 -3.48 9.25 -15.69
CA ILE A 27 -2.61 8.08 -15.82
C ILE A 27 -2.96 7.30 -17.08
N ASN A 28 -4.25 7.08 -17.38
CA ASN A 28 -4.67 6.43 -18.62
C ASN A 28 -4.27 7.23 -19.86
N GLU A 29 -4.34 8.56 -19.85
CA GLU A 29 -3.84 9.40 -20.96
C GLU A 29 -2.34 9.14 -21.21
N PHE A 30 -1.53 9.08 -20.14
CA PHE A 30 -0.10 8.76 -20.22
C PHE A 30 0.14 7.34 -20.76
N LEU A 31 -0.55 6.33 -20.23
CA LEU A 31 -0.37 4.93 -20.64
C LEU A 31 -0.80 4.67 -22.09
N ASN A 32 -1.69 5.50 -22.64
CA ASN A 32 -2.12 5.42 -24.03
C ASN A 32 -1.15 6.07 -25.03
N LEU A 33 -0.12 6.80 -24.56
CA LEU A 33 0.90 7.35 -25.45
C LEU A 33 1.61 6.22 -26.19
N SER A 34 1.80 6.39 -27.51
CA SER A 34 2.35 5.33 -28.39
C SER A 34 3.73 4.82 -27.95
N TRP A 35 4.54 5.69 -27.35
CA TRP A 35 5.85 5.36 -26.79
C TRP A 35 5.79 4.56 -25.48
N VAL A 36 4.72 4.72 -24.68
CA VAL A 36 4.59 4.19 -23.31
C VAL A 36 4.06 2.76 -23.27
N ARG A 37 3.63 2.20 -24.41
CA ARG A 37 3.07 0.84 -24.56
C ARG A 37 4.01 -0.33 -24.22
N ILE A 38 5.17 -0.06 -23.61
CA ILE A 38 6.16 -1.05 -23.17
C ILE A 38 5.88 -1.59 -21.75
N LEU A 39 4.95 -0.99 -21.01
CA LEU A 39 4.61 -1.40 -19.64
C LEU A 39 3.69 -2.63 -19.63
N SER A 40 3.73 -3.40 -18.54
CA SER A 40 2.97 -4.64 -18.34
C SER A 40 1.46 -4.43 -18.14
N PHE A 41 1.00 -3.19 -18.06
CA PHE A 41 -0.39 -2.80 -17.84
C PHE A 41 -0.79 -1.69 -18.82
N SER A 42 -2.05 -1.70 -19.24
CA SER A 42 -2.61 -0.76 -20.21
C SER A 42 -3.48 0.33 -19.57
N THR A 43 -3.88 0.14 -18.31
CA THR A 43 -4.72 1.09 -17.59
C THR A 43 -4.19 1.36 -16.17
N ALA A 44 -4.53 2.53 -15.65
CA ALA A 44 -4.28 2.92 -14.27
C ALA A 44 -4.91 1.92 -13.29
N LYS A 45 -6.10 1.40 -13.64
CA LYS A 45 -6.78 0.37 -12.84
C LYS A 45 -5.92 -0.89 -12.73
N GLU A 46 -5.48 -1.43 -13.87
CA GLU A 46 -4.61 -2.62 -13.89
C GLU A 46 -3.31 -2.38 -13.12
N MET A 47 -2.70 -1.19 -13.26
CA MET A 47 -1.52 -0.79 -12.50
C MET A 47 -1.75 -0.88 -10.99
N TYR A 48 -2.84 -0.27 -10.49
CA TYR A 48 -3.16 -0.28 -9.05
C TYR A 48 -3.58 -1.66 -8.55
N GLU A 49 -4.31 -2.44 -9.34
CA GLU A 49 -4.63 -3.84 -9.01
C GLU A 49 -3.35 -4.69 -8.90
N TRP A 50 -2.36 -4.44 -9.77
CA TRP A 50 -1.05 -5.10 -9.71
C TRP A 50 -0.28 -4.72 -8.45
N ILE A 51 -0.22 -3.43 -8.12
CA ILE A 51 0.36 -2.92 -6.87
C ILE A 51 -0.30 -3.62 -5.68
N GLU A 52 -1.62 -3.60 -5.60
CA GLU A 52 -2.37 -4.16 -4.47
C GLU A 52 -2.18 -5.68 -4.30
N LYS A 53 -2.02 -6.39 -5.42
CA LYS A 53 -1.85 -7.84 -5.44
C LYS A 53 -0.46 -8.28 -5.00
N PHE A 54 0.58 -7.56 -5.41
CA PHE A 54 1.95 -8.04 -5.29
C PHE A 54 2.81 -7.27 -4.29
N MET A 55 2.46 -6.03 -3.95
CA MET A 55 3.18 -5.33 -2.89
C MET A 55 2.82 -5.95 -1.53
N PRO A 56 3.80 -6.02 -0.60
CA PRO A 56 3.53 -6.50 0.74
C PRO A 56 2.43 -5.64 1.35
N ARG A 57 1.30 -6.28 1.68
CA ARG A 57 0.22 -5.59 2.39
C ARG A 57 0.71 -5.24 3.79
N GLY A 58 0.38 -4.03 4.22
CA GLY A 58 0.48 -3.68 5.63
C GLY A 58 -0.48 -4.51 6.48
N PRO A 59 -0.42 -4.34 7.81
CA PRO A 59 -1.37 -4.94 8.74
C PRO A 59 -2.81 -4.64 8.33
N ALA A 60 -3.67 -5.65 8.42
CA ALA A 60 -5.07 -5.51 8.06
C ALA A 60 -5.84 -4.80 9.18
N TRP A 61 -6.87 -4.02 8.82
CA TRP A 61 -7.82 -3.51 9.80
C TRP A 61 -8.51 -4.67 10.52
N LYS A 62 -8.44 -4.68 11.85
CA LYS A 62 -9.19 -5.56 12.73
C LYS A 62 -10.40 -4.82 13.29
N THR A 63 -11.43 -5.59 13.63
CA THR A 63 -12.67 -5.05 14.17
C THR A 63 -13.09 -5.88 15.38
N GLU A 64 -13.35 -5.20 16.49
CA GLU A 64 -13.84 -5.83 17.71
C GLU A 64 -15.01 -5.07 18.30
N THR A 65 -15.91 -5.80 18.95
CA THR A 65 -17.01 -5.20 19.70
C THR A 65 -16.56 -5.01 21.14
N VAL A 66 -16.49 -3.75 21.58
CA VAL A 66 -16.16 -3.39 22.96
C VAL A 66 -17.40 -2.89 23.69
N ILE A 67 -17.58 -3.33 24.92
CA ILE A 67 -18.63 -2.87 25.82
C ILE A 67 -17.93 -2.09 26.92
N LEU A 68 -18.30 -0.82 27.08
CA LEU A 68 -17.73 0.04 28.10
C LEU A 68 -18.54 -0.09 29.40
N ASP A 69 -17.86 -0.09 30.54
CA ASP A 69 -18.49 -0.23 31.86
C ASP A 69 -19.49 0.89 32.18
N ASP A 70 -19.26 2.09 31.63
CA ASP A 70 -20.14 3.26 31.75
C ASP A 70 -21.34 3.22 30.78
N ALA A 71 -21.30 2.32 29.79
CA ALA A 71 -22.34 2.14 28.79
C ALA A 71 -22.58 0.66 28.42
N PRO A 72 -22.97 -0.20 29.38
CA PRO A 72 -23.04 -1.65 29.18
C PRO A 72 -24.09 -2.08 28.15
N ASN A 73 -25.08 -1.23 27.88
CA ASN A 73 -26.14 -1.48 26.90
C ASN A 73 -25.84 -0.87 25.51
N LYS A 74 -24.64 -0.35 25.28
CA LYS A 74 -24.25 0.29 24.01
C LYS A 74 -22.91 -0.26 23.51
N PRO A 75 -22.89 -1.47 22.93
CA PRO A 75 -21.69 -2.01 22.32
C PRO A 75 -21.16 -1.07 21.22
N GLN A 76 -19.85 -0.86 21.20
CA GLN A 76 -19.16 -0.04 20.21
C GLN A 76 -18.30 -0.93 19.31
N THR A 77 -18.17 -0.54 18.05
CA THR A 77 -17.27 -1.21 17.12
C THR A 77 -15.93 -0.49 17.12
N LEU A 78 -14.89 -1.14 17.62
CA LEU A 78 -13.50 -0.66 17.57
C LEU A 78 -12.85 -1.17 16.29
N HIS A 79 -12.42 -0.23 15.44
CA HIS A 79 -11.52 -0.53 14.32
C HIS A 79 -10.10 -0.21 14.73
N TYR A 80 -9.19 -1.18 14.64
CA TYR A 80 -7.81 -1.01 15.06
C TYR A 80 -6.86 -1.79 14.15
N TRP A 81 -5.59 -1.38 14.14
CA TRP A 81 -4.50 -2.24 13.65
C TRP A 81 -3.83 -2.92 14.83
N ASP A 82 -3.45 -4.18 14.64
CA ASP A 82 -2.68 -4.90 15.63
C ASP A 82 -1.28 -4.29 15.74
N VAL A 83 -0.94 -3.80 16.95
CA VAL A 83 0.32 -3.09 17.19
C VAL A 83 1.53 -3.99 16.96
N VAL A 84 1.41 -5.30 17.24
CA VAL A 84 2.49 -6.25 17.02
C VAL A 84 2.70 -6.45 15.52
N GLU A 85 1.61 -6.66 14.76
CA GLU A 85 1.71 -6.79 13.29
C GLU A 85 2.26 -5.50 12.65
N CYS A 86 1.85 -4.32 13.15
CA CYS A 86 2.40 -3.04 12.73
C CYS A 86 3.90 -2.94 12.98
N ALA A 87 4.34 -3.30 14.20
CA ALA A 87 5.75 -3.28 14.55
C ALA A 87 6.55 -4.24 13.65
N GLU A 88 6.11 -5.49 13.51
CA GLU A 88 6.78 -6.49 12.66
C GLU A 88 6.86 -6.02 11.20
N HIS A 89 5.80 -5.42 10.66
CA HIS A 89 5.80 -4.87 9.31
C HIS A 89 6.81 -3.73 9.15
N LEU A 90 6.85 -2.78 10.10
CA LEU A 90 7.80 -1.67 10.10
C LEU A 90 9.25 -2.17 10.21
N PHE A 91 9.52 -3.08 11.15
CA PHE A 91 10.86 -3.65 11.37
C PHE A 91 11.35 -4.50 10.19
N SER A 92 10.43 -5.10 9.42
CA SER A 92 10.77 -5.89 8.23
C SER A 92 11.18 -5.04 7.03
N ASN A 93 10.95 -3.72 7.05
CA ASN A 93 11.25 -2.83 5.94
C ASN A 93 12.53 -2.01 6.22
N PRO A 94 13.64 -2.27 5.50
CA PRO A 94 14.92 -1.60 5.73
C PRO A 94 14.89 -0.09 5.55
N THR A 95 13.93 0.45 4.78
CA THR A 95 13.77 1.89 4.58
C THR A 95 13.54 2.65 5.89
N PHE A 96 12.98 1.99 6.92
CA PHE A 96 12.73 2.62 8.22
C PHE A 96 13.88 2.42 9.22
N SER A 97 14.94 1.69 8.85
CA SER A 97 16.01 1.29 9.78
C SER A 97 16.71 2.48 10.46
N GLU A 98 16.92 3.59 9.75
CA GLU A 98 17.58 4.78 10.30
C GLU A 98 16.70 5.57 11.28
N GLY A 99 15.38 5.38 11.23
CA GLY A 99 14.39 6.09 12.07
C GLY A 99 13.87 5.28 13.25
N MET A 100 14.19 4.00 13.35
CA MET A 100 13.72 3.11 14.42
C MET A 100 14.72 3.08 15.57
N LEU A 101 14.58 4.02 16.50
CA LEU A 101 15.31 4.02 17.78
C LEU A 101 14.58 3.08 18.75
N TYR A 102 15.21 1.96 19.11
CA TYR A 102 14.73 1.12 20.20
C TYR A 102 15.26 1.69 21.53
N GLU A 103 14.37 2.25 22.34
CA GLU A 103 14.66 2.60 23.74
C GLU A 103 14.03 1.54 24.66
N PRO A 104 14.83 0.77 25.43
CA PRO A 104 14.38 -0.32 26.29
C PRO A 104 13.64 0.12 27.57
#